data_AF-A0A0F7SCJ1-F1
#
_entry.id   AF-A0A0F7SCJ1-F1
#
_cell.length_a   1.000
_cell.length_b   1.000
_cell.length_c   1.000
_cell.angle_alpha   90.00
_cell.angle_beta   90.00
_cell.angle_gamma   90.00
#
_symmetry.space_group_name_H-M   'P 1'
#
loop_
_entity.id
_entity.type
_entity.pdbx_description
1 polymer ?
#
loop_
_entity_poly.entity_id
_entity_poly.type
_entity_poly.pdbx_seq_one_letter_code
_entity_poly.pdbx_strand_id
1 'polypeptide(L)'
;MAAIDPRHGKYLTVAAIFRGKVNARDVENEMYNLREKNPSGFVEWIPNNVLTSLCDIAPPQLKMSATFIANTTSIQELFKRTHDQFSLMFRRKAFLHWYTGEGMDEMEFTEAESNLMDLIAEYQQYESAGVDEDGLEEELYEGEYQEEAGEQVYEGEESVQYADEQ
;
A
#
# COMPACT_ATOMS: atom_id res chain seq x y z
N MET A 1 7.08 -8.66 -8.91
CA MET A 1 8.22 -7.76 -8.65
C MET A 1 7.64 -6.46 -8.13
N ALA A 2 8.08 -5.96 -6.98
CA ALA A 2 7.64 -4.65 -6.49
C ALA A 2 8.34 -3.58 -7.35
N ALA A 3 7.64 -3.05 -8.35
CA ALA A 3 8.15 -1.99 -9.21
C ALA A 3 7.91 -0.63 -8.53
N ILE A 4 8.87 -0.26 -7.66
CA ILE A 4 8.91 0.96 -6.84
C ILE A 4 10.32 1.54 -6.89
N ASP A 5 10.47 2.87 -6.80
CA ASP A 5 11.77 3.52 -6.61
C ASP A 5 11.94 3.88 -5.11
N PRO A 6 12.87 3.24 -4.37
CA PRO A 6 13.08 3.52 -2.96
C PRO A 6 13.63 4.93 -2.67
N ARG A 7 14.04 5.68 -3.69
CA ARG A 7 14.53 7.07 -3.55
C ARG A 7 13.40 8.07 -3.37
N HIS A 8 12.18 7.72 -3.77
CA HIS A 8 11.00 8.56 -3.63
C HIS A 8 10.34 8.47 -2.26
N GLY A 9 10.92 7.74 -1.32
CA GLY A 9 10.41 7.64 0.04
C GLY A 9 11.53 7.39 1.05
N LYS A 10 11.13 6.93 2.23
CA LYS A 10 12.05 6.66 3.34
C LYS A 10 12.01 5.19 3.74
N TYR A 11 13.13 4.69 4.23
CA TYR A 11 13.23 3.39 4.87
C TYR A 11 12.81 3.49 6.34
N LEU A 12 11.75 2.75 6.70
CA LEU A 12 11.32 2.58 8.09
C LEU A 12 12.25 1.60 8.80
N THR A 13 12.38 0.39 8.25
CA THR A 13 13.27 -0.65 8.76
C THR A 13 13.87 -1.46 7.61
N VAL A 14 15.07 -1.98 7.84
CA VAL A 14 15.82 -2.74 6.84
C VAL A 14 16.47 -3.95 7.49
N ALA A 15 16.43 -5.09 6.81
CA ALA A 15 17.22 -6.27 7.09
C ALA A 15 18.05 -6.65 5.87
N ALA A 16 19.37 -6.66 6.02
CA ALA A 16 20.33 -7.08 5.01
C ALA A 16 20.96 -8.41 5.42
N ILE A 17 20.72 -9.46 4.63
CA ILE A 17 21.20 -10.82 4.89
C ILE A 17 22.29 -11.13 3.87
N PHE A 18 23.53 -11.20 4.33
CA PHE A 18 24.68 -11.56 3.52
C PHE A 18 24.96 -13.05 3.65
N ARG A 19 25.18 -13.73 2.51
CA ARG A 19 25.48 -15.16 2.46
C ARG A 19 26.79 -15.43 1.73
N GLY A 20 27.56 -16.39 2.22
CA GLY A 20 28.87 -16.79 1.71
C GLY A 20 30.02 -16.37 2.62
N LYS A 21 31.26 -16.59 2.17
CA LYS A 21 32.46 -16.21 2.92
C LYS A 21 32.68 -14.69 2.81
N VAL A 22 32.03 -13.94 3.69
CA VAL A 22 32.13 -12.48 3.77
C VAL A 22 32.69 -12.09 5.14
N ASN A 23 33.58 -11.10 5.16
CA ASN A 23 34.13 -10.59 6.41
C ASN A 23 33.11 -9.68 7.10
N ALA A 24 32.72 -10.01 8.33
CA ALA A 24 31.72 -9.26 9.10
C ALA A 24 32.08 -7.77 9.23
N ARG A 25 33.37 -7.46 9.46
CA ARG A 25 33.83 -6.07 9.61
C ARG A 25 33.62 -5.24 8.36
N ASP A 26 33.85 -5.83 7.19
CA ASP A 26 33.70 -5.12 5.91
C ASP A 26 32.22 -4.86 5.63
N VAL A 27 31.35 -5.83 5.96
CA VAL A 27 29.89 -5.67 5.84
C VAL A 27 29.39 -4.56 6.78
N GLU A 28 29.79 -4.55 8.05
CA GLU A 28 29.39 -3.51 9.00
C GLU A 28 29.83 -2.11 8.56
N ASN A 29 31.07 -1.97 8.08
CA ASN A 29 31.58 -0.69 7.57
C ASN A 29 30.77 -0.20 6.36
N GLU A 30 30.44 -1.09 5.41
CA GLU A 30 29.65 -0.70 4.24
C GLU A 30 28.21 -0.34 4.61
N MET A 31 27.58 -1.07 5.53
CA MET A 31 26.25 -0.75 6.02
C MET A 31 26.20 0.59 6.77
N TYR A 32 27.26 0.91 7.53
CA TYR A 32 27.42 2.22 8.15
C TYR A 32 27.58 3.33 7.11
N ASN A 33 28.48 3.16 6.14
CA ASN A 33 28.70 4.11 5.05
C ASN A 33 27.44 4.38 4.23
N LEU A 34 26.61 3.36 3.98
CA LEU A 34 25.36 3.49 3.25
C LEU A 34 24.39 4.43 3.95
N ARG A 35 24.27 4.30 5.28
CA ARG A 35 23.44 5.17 6.11
C ARG A 35 24.00 6.59 6.18
N GLU A 36 25.31 6.72 6.41
CA GLU A 36 25.97 8.03 6.53
C GLU A 36 25.89 8.86 5.24
N LYS A 37 25.99 8.20 4.08
CA LYS A 37 25.87 8.89 2.77
C LYS A 37 24.44 9.28 2.42
N ASN A 38 23.44 8.61 2.97
CA ASN A 38 22.03 8.82 2.63
C ASN A 38 21.16 8.97 3.90
N PRO A 39 21.44 9.93 4.79
CA PRO A 39 20.70 10.04 6.05
C PRO A 39 19.22 10.37 5.81
N SER A 40 18.91 11.18 4.79
CA SER A 40 17.54 11.55 4.42
C SER A 40 16.69 10.38 3.90
N GLY A 41 17.32 9.29 3.47
CA GLY A 41 16.64 8.10 2.99
C GLY A 41 16.14 7.18 4.11
N PHE A 42 16.52 7.43 5.37
CA PHE A 42 16.09 6.64 6.54
C PHE A 42 15.30 7.53 7.48
N VAL A 43 14.28 6.97 8.14
CA VAL A 43 13.58 7.70 9.20
C VAL A 43 14.47 7.90 10.42
N GLU A 44 14.38 9.09 11.03
CA GLU A 44 15.24 9.48 12.15
C GLU A 44 14.69 9.04 13.50
N TRP A 45 13.36 8.92 13.61
CA TRP A 45 12.66 8.56 14.84
C TRP A 45 12.73 7.07 15.19
N ILE A 46 13.18 6.20 14.27
CA ILE A 46 13.53 4.80 14.57
C ILE A 46 15.06 4.69 14.67
N PRO A 47 15.64 4.68 15.89
CA PRO A 47 17.07 4.51 16.05
C PRO A 47 17.50 3.10 15.61
N ASN A 48 18.66 3.00 14.94
CA ASN A 48 19.27 1.72 14.55
C ASN A 48 18.31 0.78 13.78
N ASN A 49 17.59 1.34 12.81
CA ASN A 49 16.59 0.63 12.01
C ASN A 49 17.13 -0.31 10.92
N VAL A 50 18.45 -0.55 10.89
CA VAL A 50 19.10 -1.44 9.92
C VAL A 50 19.72 -2.62 10.64
N LEU A 51 19.21 -3.82 10.38
CA LEU A 51 19.73 -5.08 10.87
C LEU A 51 20.58 -5.76 9.79
N THR A 52 21.77 -6.21 10.17
CA THR A 52 22.67 -6.97 9.29
C THR A 52 22.81 -8.39 9.82
N SER A 53 22.68 -9.38 8.93
CA SER A 53 22.85 -10.79 9.26
C SER A 53 23.86 -11.44 8.30
N LEU A 54 24.68 -12.34 8.82
CA LEU A 54 25.66 -13.09 8.05
C LEU A 54 25.39 -14.59 8.14
N CYS A 55 25.50 -15.26 6.99
CA CYS A 55 25.39 -16.71 6.87
C CYS A 55 26.57 -17.25 6.04
N ASP A 56 27.38 -18.13 6.61
CA ASP A 56 28.57 -18.67 5.93
C ASP A 56 28.23 -19.50 4.69
N ILE A 57 27.00 -20.02 4.60
CA ILE A 57 26.55 -20.91 3.54
C ILE A 57 25.95 -20.09 2.38
N ALA A 58 26.72 -19.96 1.31
CA ALA A 58 26.29 -19.35 0.05
C ALA A 58 25.18 -20.18 -0.62
N PRO A 59 24.29 -19.55 -1.41
CA PRO A 59 23.33 -20.28 -2.23
C PRO A 59 24.03 -21.05 -3.37
N PRO A 60 23.36 -22.05 -3.97
CA PRO A 60 23.93 -22.82 -5.08
C PRO A 60 24.40 -21.90 -6.22
N GLN A 61 25.53 -22.23 -6.84
CA GLN A 61 26.09 -21.56 -8.03
C GLN A 61 26.63 -20.13 -7.81
N LEU A 62 26.50 -19.56 -6.61
CA LEU A 62 27.04 -18.24 -6.28
C LEU A 62 28.11 -18.33 -5.18
N LYS A 63 29.13 -17.48 -5.26
CA LYS A 63 30.17 -17.39 -4.22
C LYS A 63 29.73 -16.54 -3.02
N MET A 64 28.87 -15.56 -3.28
CA MET A 64 28.27 -14.67 -2.31
C MET A 64 26.93 -14.16 -2.81
N SER A 65 26.03 -13.80 -1.90
CA SER A 65 24.77 -13.14 -2.23
C SER A 65 24.35 -12.22 -1.09
N ALA A 66 23.57 -11.19 -1.39
CA ALA A 66 22.89 -10.39 -0.38
C ALA A 66 21.40 -10.38 -0.66
N THR A 67 20.59 -10.56 0.38
CA THR A 67 19.13 -10.40 0.33
C THR A 67 18.77 -9.18 1.16
N PHE A 68 18.01 -8.28 0.55
CA PHE A 68 17.57 -7.04 1.17
C PHE A 68 16.07 -7.09 1.39
N ILE A 69 15.65 -6.94 2.64
CA ILE A 69 14.24 -6.83 3.03
C ILE A 69 14.08 -5.45 3.63
N ALA A 70 13.26 -4.62 3.01
CA ALA A 70 13.02 -3.27 3.48
C ALA A 70 11.54 -3.00 3.64
N ASN A 71 11.21 -2.40 4.76
CA ASN A 71 9.96 -1.68 4.95
C ASN A 71 10.20 -0.22 4.55
N THR A 72 9.60 0.21 3.45
CA THR A 72 9.81 1.53 2.86
C THR A 72 8.47 2.18 2.52
N THR A 73 8.35 3.49 2.76
CA THR A 73 7.15 4.26 2.42
C THR A 73 6.90 4.31 0.91
N SER A 74 7.92 4.08 0.08
CA SER A 74 7.80 4.02 -1.39
C SER A 74 6.88 2.89 -1.87
N ILE A 75 6.53 1.91 -1.01
CA ILE A 75 5.55 0.88 -1.35
C ILE A 75 4.17 1.45 -1.70
N GLN A 76 3.86 2.65 -1.21
CA GLN A 76 2.63 3.37 -1.54
C GLN A 76 2.43 3.54 -3.05
N GLU A 77 3.49 3.68 -3.85
CA GLU A 77 3.39 3.83 -5.32
C GLU A 77 2.78 2.59 -5.97
N LEU A 78 3.09 1.40 -5.43
CA LEU A 78 2.52 0.14 -5.91
C LEU A 78 1.03 0.06 -5.61
N PHE A 79 0.63 0.49 -4.41
CA PHE A 79 -0.78 0.53 -4.01
C PHE A 79 -1.55 1.56 -4.83
N LYS A 80 -1.03 2.78 -5.02
CA LYS A 80 -1.62 3.81 -5.88
C LYS A 80 -1.86 3.31 -7.30
N ARG A 81 -0.85 2.67 -7.91
CA ARG A 81 -0.99 2.10 -9.26
C ARG A 81 -2.06 1.00 -9.33
N THR A 82 -2.19 0.19 -8.28
CA THR A 82 -3.18 -0.89 -8.21
C THR A 82 -4.58 -0.31 -8.03
N HIS A 83 -4.71 0.70 -7.17
CA HIS A 83 -5.91 1.48 -6.95
C HIS A 83 -6.41 2.13 -8.26
N ASP A 84 -5.54 2.84 -9.00
CA ASP A 84 -5.93 3.49 -10.25
C ASP A 84 -6.58 2.52 -11.25
N GLN A 85 -6.02 1.31 -11.38
CA GLN A 85 -6.58 0.26 -12.24
C GLN A 85 -7.88 -0.29 -11.68
N PHE A 86 -7.94 -0.51 -10.37
CA PHE A 86 -9.16 -0.95 -9.69
C PHE A 86 -10.29 0.04 -9.88
N SER A 87 -10.11 1.32 -9.53
CA SER A 87 -11.15 2.33 -9.64
C SER A 87 -11.63 2.54 -11.06
N LEU A 88 -10.74 2.44 -12.06
CA LEU A 88 -11.13 2.53 -13.48
C LEU A 88 -12.12 1.42 -13.87
N MET A 89 -11.92 0.21 -13.34
CA MET A 89 -12.78 -0.95 -13.61
C MET A 89 -14.06 -0.89 -12.79
N PHE A 90 -13.94 -0.54 -11.50
CA PHE A 90 -15.03 -0.50 -10.54
C PHE A 90 -16.04 0.60 -10.89
N ARG A 91 -15.59 1.80 -11.28
CA ARG A 91 -16.47 2.88 -11.77
C ARG A 91 -17.32 2.47 -12.98
N ARG A 92 -16.85 1.52 -13.79
CA ARG A 92 -17.59 0.99 -14.95
C ARG A 92 -18.40 -0.27 -14.62
N LYS A 93 -18.38 -0.70 -13.36
CA LYS A 93 -18.93 -1.98 -12.89
C LYS A 93 -18.48 -3.17 -13.75
N ALA A 94 -17.28 -3.10 -14.32
CA ALA A 94 -16.78 -4.10 -15.25
C ALA A 94 -16.45 -5.40 -14.51
N PHE A 95 -16.98 -6.53 -14.98
CA PHE A 95 -16.82 -7.86 -14.38
C PHE A 95 -17.34 -8.03 -12.94
N LEU A 96 -18.05 -7.03 -12.40
CA LEU A 96 -18.55 -7.06 -11.01
C LEU A 96 -19.47 -8.26 -10.73
N HIS A 97 -20.30 -8.64 -11.72
CA HIS A 97 -21.24 -9.76 -11.63
C HIS A 97 -20.60 -11.12 -11.31
N TRP A 98 -19.31 -11.32 -11.59
CA TRP A 98 -18.62 -12.57 -11.22
C TRP A 98 -18.41 -12.70 -9.71
N TYR A 99 -18.35 -11.58 -9.01
CA TYR A 99 -18.16 -11.55 -7.57
C TYR A 99 -19.51 -11.52 -6.85
N THR A 100 -20.43 -10.66 -7.31
CA THR A 100 -21.76 -10.57 -6.71
C THR A 100 -22.61 -11.82 -6.97
N GLY A 101 -22.36 -12.54 -8.08
CA GLY A 101 -22.97 -13.84 -8.35
C GLY A 101 -22.58 -14.95 -7.38
N GLU A 102 -21.43 -14.82 -6.72
CA GLU A 102 -20.94 -15.74 -5.68
C GLU A 102 -21.33 -15.29 -4.26
N GLY A 103 -22.09 -14.19 -4.13
CA GLY A 103 -22.62 -13.70 -2.86
C GLY A 103 -21.84 -12.54 -2.23
N MET A 104 -20.89 -11.94 -2.93
CA MET A 104 -20.19 -10.73 -2.50
C MET A 104 -21.09 -9.49 -2.66
N ASP A 105 -21.02 -8.51 -1.76
CA ASP A 105 -21.75 -7.24 -1.89
C ASP A 105 -20.89 -6.20 -2.64
N GLU A 106 -21.51 -5.31 -3.40
CA GLU A 106 -20.81 -4.17 -4.01
C GLU A 106 -20.19 -3.26 -2.93
N MET A 107 -20.81 -3.16 -1.75
CA MET A 107 -20.24 -2.42 -0.61
C MET A 107 -18.89 -2.98 -0.14
N GLU A 108 -18.66 -4.29 -0.24
CA GLU A 108 -17.38 -4.90 0.16
C GLU A 108 -16.21 -4.43 -0.75
N PHE A 109 -16.51 -4.05 -2.00
CA PHE A 109 -15.51 -3.44 -2.89
C PHE A 109 -15.15 -2.02 -2.45
N THR A 110 -16.16 -1.22 -2.07
CA THR A 110 -15.96 0.14 -1.56
C THR A 110 -15.19 0.12 -0.24
N GLU A 111 -15.49 -0.82 0.66
CA GLU A 111 -14.73 -1.00 1.90
C GLU A 111 -13.27 -1.35 1.63
N ALA A 112 -13.01 -2.29 0.71
CA ALA A 112 -11.65 -2.66 0.33
C ALA A 112 -10.88 -1.49 -0.33
N GLU A 113 -11.56 -0.69 -1.16
CA GLU A 113 -10.99 0.53 -1.75
C GLU A 113 -10.62 1.55 -0.66
N SER A 114 -11.50 1.79 0.31
CA SER A 114 -11.24 2.68 1.44
C SER A 114 -10.03 2.21 2.25
N ASN A 115 -9.97 0.93 2.62
CA ASN A 115 -8.85 0.42 3.41
C ASN A 115 -7.50 0.53 2.67
N LEU A 116 -7.50 0.35 1.35
CA LEU A 116 -6.30 0.56 0.54
C LEU A 116 -5.86 2.03 0.56
N MET A 117 -6.82 2.95 0.50
CA MET A 117 -6.56 4.39 0.60
C MET A 117 -6.02 4.80 1.95
N ASP A 118 -6.60 4.28 3.03
CA ASP A 118 -6.14 4.51 4.40
C ASP A 118 -4.68 4.05 4.55
N LEU A 119 -4.34 2.86 4.03
CA LEU A 119 -2.96 2.36 4.05
C LEU A 119 -1.99 3.26 3.27
N ILE A 120 -2.41 3.80 2.13
CA ILE A 120 -1.60 4.76 1.37
C ILE A 120 -1.36 6.03 2.19
N ALA A 121 -2.41 6.55 2.83
CA ALA A 121 -2.33 7.75 3.67
C ALA A 121 -1.41 7.53 4.89
N GLU A 122 -1.48 6.38 5.55
CA GLU A 122 -0.57 6.01 6.64
C GLU A 122 0.90 6.06 6.19
N TYR A 123 1.23 5.49 5.02
CA TYR A 123 2.59 5.54 4.49
C TYR A 123 3.05 6.96 4.15
N GLN A 124 2.15 7.82 3.67
CA GLN A 124 2.47 9.23 3.42
C GLN A 124 2.74 9.97 4.73
N GLN A 125 1.94 9.74 5.76
CA GLN A 125 2.13 10.33 7.08
C GLN A 125 3.48 9.96 7.69
N TYR A 126 3.88 8.68 7.60
CA TYR A 126 5.19 8.26 8.11
C TYR A 126 6.37 8.81 7.30
N GLU A 127 6.16 9.16 6.03
CA GLU A 127 7.20 9.74 5.19
C GLU A 127 7.47 11.20 5.55
N SER A 128 6.43 11.98 5.87
CA SER A 128 6.54 13.37 6.33
C SER A 128 6.96 13.47 7.79
N ALA A 129 6.61 12.50 8.64
CA ALA A 129 6.91 12.51 10.07
C ALA A 129 8.40 12.81 10.38
N GLY A 130 8.65 13.99 10.96
CA GLY A 130 9.91 14.40 11.56
C GLY A 130 9.93 14.22 13.08
N VAL A 131 11.12 14.27 13.69
CA VAL A 131 11.29 14.15 15.16
C VAL A 131 10.66 15.34 15.92
N ASP A 132 10.34 16.44 15.23
CA ASP A 132 9.82 17.69 15.80
C ASP A 132 8.38 18.04 15.38
N GLU A 133 7.68 17.20 14.60
CA GLU A 133 6.34 17.50 14.06
C GLU A 133 5.20 16.82 14.83
N ASP A 134 5.05 17.15 16.11
CA ASP A 134 3.83 16.86 16.90
C ASP A 134 2.66 17.83 16.57
N GLY A 135 2.53 18.35 15.34
CA GLY A 135 1.50 19.38 15.11
C GLY A 135 1.28 19.98 13.73
N LEU A 136 1.12 19.17 12.68
CA LEU A 136 0.57 19.67 11.41
C LEU A 136 -0.62 18.85 10.93
N GLU A 137 -1.68 19.59 10.63
CA GLU A 137 -3.10 19.24 10.47
C GLU A 137 -3.39 18.19 9.38
N GLU A 138 -4.41 17.37 9.63
CA GLU A 138 -5.05 16.48 8.65
C GLU A 138 -5.60 17.29 7.46
N GLU A 139 -4.92 17.28 6.31
CA GLU A 139 -5.57 17.57 5.04
C GLU A 139 -6.41 16.35 4.64
N LEU A 140 -7.66 16.31 5.13
CA LEU A 140 -8.69 15.39 4.67
C LEU A 140 -8.93 15.62 3.17
N TYR A 141 -8.59 14.63 2.35
CA TYR A 141 -9.03 14.54 0.96
C TYR A 141 -10.55 14.30 0.96
N GLU A 142 -11.34 15.38 0.84
CA GLU A 142 -12.76 15.27 0.48
C GLU A 142 -12.85 14.83 -0.99
N GLY A 143 -12.90 13.52 -1.21
CA GLY A 143 -13.33 12.96 -2.49
C GLY A 143 -14.84 13.15 -2.63
N GLU A 144 -15.27 14.01 -3.55
CA GLU A 144 -16.67 14.17 -3.93
C GLU A 144 -17.23 12.83 -4.44
N TYR A 145 -18.09 12.19 -3.64
CA TYR A 145 -18.97 11.11 -4.11
C TYR A 145 -20.15 11.74 -4.86
N GLN A 146 -20.12 11.70 -6.18
CA GLN A 146 -21.33 11.91 -6.98
C GLN A 146 -22.15 10.62 -6.95
N GLU A 147 -23.20 10.59 -6.11
CA GLU A 147 -24.32 9.66 -6.26
C GLU A 147 -25.00 9.98 -7.61
N GLU A 148 -24.65 9.25 -8.67
CA GLU A 148 -25.54 9.14 -9.82
C GLU A 148 -26.74 8.28 -9.39
N ALA A 149 -27.77 8.95 -8.88
CA ALA A 149 -29.10 8.39 -8.70
C ALA A 149 -29.61 7.90 -10.06
N GLY A 150 -29.52 6.58 -10.28
CA GLY A 150 -30.17 5.92 -11.40
C GLY A 150 -31.69 6.02 -11.24
N GLU A 151 -32.30 6.96 -11.96
CA GLU A 151 -33.74 7.12 -12.09
C GLU A 151 -34.31 5.88 -12.80
N GLN A 152 -34.77 4.88 -12.04
CA GLN A 152 -35.60 3.81 -12.58
C GLN A 152 -37.00 4.37 -12.84
N VAL A 153 -37.22 4.81 -14.08
CA VAL A 153 -38.56 5.07 -14.61
C VAL A 153 -39.28 3.73 -14.74
N TYR A 154 -40.14 3.40 -13.78
CA TYR A 154 -41.14 2.34 -13.95
C TYR A 154 -42.31 2.94 -14.75
N GLU A 155 -42.31 2.75 -16.07
CA GLU A 155 -43.52 2.85 -16.88
C GLU A 155 -44.34 1.55 -16.71
N GLY A 156 -45.61 1.67 -16.35
CA GLY A 156 -46.56 0.57 -16.45
C GLY A 156 -47.70 0.62 -15.44
N GLU A 157 -48.74 1.37 -15.79
CA GLU A 157 -50.06 1.31 -15.15
C GLU A 157 -50.64 -0.11 -15.14
N GLU A 158 -51.20 -0.55 -14.02
CA GLU A 158 -52.55 -1.14 -13.99
C GLU A 158 -53.11 -1.14 -12.57
N SER A 159 -54.17 -0.37 -12.37
CA SER A 159 -55.00 -0.34 -11.19
C SER A 159 -55.87 -1.59 -11.13
N VAL A 160 -55.69 -2.41 -10.11
CA VAL A 160 -56.70 -3.41 -9.72
C VAL A 160 -57.10 -3.17 -8.28
N GLN A 161 -58.20 -2.44 -8.12
CA GLN A 161 -58.95 -2.36 -6.87
C GLN A 161 -59.64 -3.70 -6.64
N TYR A 162 -59.29 -4.42 -5.57
CA TYR A 162 -60.19 -5.41 -5.01
C TYR A 162 -61.08 -4.72 -3.98
N ALA A 163 -62.35 -4.62 -4.35
CA ALA A 163 -63.43 -4.17 -3.48
C ALA A 163 -63.64 -5.20 -2.35
N ASP A 164 -63.77 -4.69 -1.13
CA ASP A 164 -64.39 -5.41 -0.04
C ASP A 164 -65.84 -5.75 -0.41
N GLU A 165 -66.17 -7.04 -0.41
CA GLU A 165 -67.56 -7.50 -0.27
C GLU A 165 -67.63 -8.58 0.82
N GLN A 166 -68.19 -8.13 1.96
CA GLN A 166 -68.96 -8.83 3.01
C GLN A 166 -68.31 -9.95 3.84
#